data_AF-A0A7K8WND0-F1
#
_entry.id   AF-A0A7K8WND0-F1
#
_cell.length_a   1.000
_cell.length_b   1.000
_cell.length_c   1.000
_cell.angle_alpha   90.00
_cell.angle_beta   90.00
_cell.angle_gamma   90.00
#
_symmetry.space_group_name_H-M   'P 1'
#
loop_
_entity.id
_entity.type
_entity.pdbx_description
1 polymer ?
#
loop_
_entity_poly.entity_id
_entity_poly.type
_entity_poly.pdbx_seq_one_letter_code
_entity_poly.pdbx_strand_id
1 'polypeptide(L)'
;NSRGAASLLKDSIPFTEFSASGPFEGHDLLRRGFTSVKSELLPSHPLELTEKNFQLNQDKTNFATLRNIQGIHAPLKLQMEFRAVKQVQRLPFLHSSNMALDTLRGNDECIGFEDILN
;
A
#
# COMPACT_ATOMS: atom_id res chain seq x y z
N ASN A 1 -11.85 31.20 -2.50
CA ASN A 1 -12.54 30.18 -1.70
C ASN A 1 -13.16 29.16 -2.66
N SER A 2 -12.42 28.10 -3.02
CA SER A 2 -12.87 26.89 -3.74
C SER A 2 -11.65 26.21 -4.40
N ARG A 3 -10.88 25.43 -3.66
CA ARG A 3 -9.81 24.62 -4.26
C ARG A 3 -9.77 23.23 -3.62
N GLY A 4 -10.25 22.24 -4.39
CA GLY A 4 -9.54 20.97 -4.51
C GLY A 4 -10.07 19.76 -3.76
N ALA A 5 -11.35 19.42 -3.89
CA ALA A 5 -11.84 18.07 -3.57
C ALA A 5 -11.72 17.13 -4.80
N ALA A 6 -10.50 16.92 -5.30
CA ALA A 6 -10.25 16.17 -6.54
C ALA A 6 -9.34 14.94 -6.37
N SER A 7 -9.37 14.27 -5.20
CA SER A 7 -8.54 13.08 -4.95
C SER A 7 -9.30 11.75 -4.86
N LEU A 8 -10.62 11.73 -5.08
CA LEU A 8 -11.46 10.55 -4.82
C LEU A 8 -11.88 9.78 -6.10
N LEU A 9 -11.30 10.10 -7.26
CA LEU A 9 -11.69 9.51 -8.56
C LEU A 9 -10.50 8.96 -9.35
N LYS A 10 -9.59 8.22 -8.69
CA LYS A 10 -8.54 7.46 -9.39
C LYS A 10 -8.59 5.95 -9.16
N ASP A 11 -9.54 5.48 -8.37
CA ASP A 11 -9.77 4.04 -8.17
C ASP A 11 -10.85 3.49 -9.11
N SER A 12 -11.28 4.28 -10.10
CA SER A 12 -12.05 3.75 -11.22
C SER A 12 -11.15 2.74 -11.94
N ILE A 13 -11.44 1.45 -11.75
CA ILE A 13 -10.92 0.37 -12.56
C ILE A 13 -11.10 0.83 -14.01
N PRO A 14 -10.02 1.00 -14.81
CA PRO A 14 -10.21 1.14 -16.23
C PRO A 14 -10.92 -0.15 -16.63
N PHE A 15 -12.19 -0.04 -17.02
CA PHE A 15 -12.84 -1.09 -17.79
C PHE A 15 -11.89 -1.28 -18.96
N THR A 16 -11.08 -2.32 -18.86
CA THR A 16 -10.21 -2.71 -19.95
C THR A 16 -11.22 -3.25 -20.92
N GLU A 17 -11.67 -2.37 -21.83
CA GLU A 17 -12.33 -2.76 -23.05
C GLU A 17 -11.45 -3.89 -23.57
N PHE A 18 -11.98 -5.10 -23.46
CA PHE A 18 -11.32 -6.30 -23.90
C PHE A 18 -11.19 -6.08 -25.39
N SER A 19 -10.08 -5.48 -25.82
CA SER A 19 -9.75 -5.34 -27.21
C SER A 19 -9.69 -6.78 -27.66
N ALA A 20 -10.76 -7.22 -28.31
CA ALA A 20 -10.87 -8.51 -28.92
C ALA A 20 -9.77 -8.52 -29.99
N SER A 21 -8.56 -8.89 -29.57
CA SER A 21 -7.49 -9.26 -30.48
C SER A 21 -8.09 -10.35 -31.34
N GLY A 22 -8.26 -10.04 -32.61
CA GLY A 22 -8.74 -11.03 -33.58
C GLY A 22 -7.88 -12.30 -33.46
N PRO A 23 -8.37 -13.44 -33.95
CA PRO A 23 -7.79 -14.77 -33.74
C PRO A 23 -6.33 -14.97 -34.23
N PHE A 24 -5.65 -13.91 -34.66
CA PHE A 24 -4.31 -13.91 -35.23
C PHE A 24 -3.34 -12.89 -34.60
N GLU A 25 -3.76 -12.05 -33.65
CA GLU A 25 -2.81 -11.12 -33.00
C GLU A 25 -2.18 -11.79 -31.77
N GLY A 26 -1.13 -12.57 -32.02
CA GLY A 26 -0.35 -13.22 -30.97
C GLY A 26 0.28 -12.18 -30.05
N HIS A 27 0.18 -12.38 -28.73
CA HIS A 27 0.89 -11.58 -27.74
C HIS A 27 2.37 -11.51 -28.12
N ASP A 28 2.93 -10.30 -28.30
CA ASP A 28 4.34 -10.09 -28.64
C ASP A 28 5.24 -10.50 -27.46
N LEU A 29 5.55 -11.80 -27.37
CA LEU A 29 6.31 -12.41 -26.26
C LEU A 29 7.76 -11.90 -26.20
N LEU A 30 8.35 -11.50 -27.33
CA LEU A 30 9.73 -11.04 -27.37
C LEU A 30 9.87 -9.63 -26.81
N ARG A 31 8.85 -8.78 -26.98
CA ARG A 31 8.87 -7.39 -26.49
C ARG A 31 8.20 -7.23 -25.13
N ARG A 32 7.12 -7.96 -24.84
CA ARG A 32 6.37 -7.88 -23.57
C ARG A 32 6.73 -8.97 -22.55
N GLY A 33 7.44 -10.02 -22.96
CA GLY A 33 7.74 -11.17 -22.09
C GLY A 33 6.54 -12.10 -21.91
N PHE A 34 6.75 -13.22 -21.21
CA PHE A 34 5.66 -14.13 -20.84
C PHE A 34 4.71 -13.46 -19.85
N THR A 35 3.43 -13.35 -20.20
CA THR A 35 2.43 -12.79 -19.29
C THR A 35 2.01 -13.84 -18.26
N SER A 36 1.90 -13.43 -16.99
CA SER A 36 1.35 -14.31 -15.97
C SER A 36 -0.17 -14.29 -16.11
N VAL A 37 -0.79 -15.47 -16.26
CA VAL A 37 -2.26 -15.58 -16.29
C VAL A 37 -2.89 -14.90 -15.05
N LYS A 38 -2.21 -14.97 -13.89
CA LYS A 38 -2.66 -14.33 -12.65
C LYS A 38 -2.66 -12.79 -12.69
N SER A 39 -1.84 -12.15 -13.52
CA SER A 39 -1.80 -10.68 -13.65
C SER A 39 -2.80 -10.15 -14.67
N GLU A 40 -3.29 -10.99 -15.58
CA GLU A 40 -4.32 -10.62 -16.56
C GLU A 40 -5.74 -10.85 -16.07
N LEU A 41 -5.93 -11.64 -15.01
CA LEU A 41 -7.22 -11.72 -14.33
C LEU A 41 -7.53 -10.40 -13.64
N LEU A 42 -8.69 -9.83 -13.96
CA LEU A 42 -9.28 -8.77 -13.17
C LEU A 42 -9.47 -9.26 -11.72
N PRO A 43 -9.29 -8.39 -10.71
CA PRO A 43 -9.57 -8.75 -9.33
C PRO A 43 -11.00 -9.29 -9.24
N SER A 44 -11.16 -10.43 -8.59
CA SER A 44 -12.46 -11.12 -8.54
C SER A 44 -13.49 -10.29 -7.78
N HIS A 45 -13.02 -9.47 -6.84
CA HIS A 45 -13.84 -8.61 -6.01
C HIS A 45 -13.34 -7.17 -6.10
N PRO A 46 -14.23 -6.17 -6.21
CA PRO A 46 -13.84 -4.76 -6.31
C PRO A 46 -12.99 -4.27 -5.12
N LEU A 47 -13.13 -4.89 -3.95
CA LEU A 47 -12.37 -4.56 -2.75
C LEU A 47 -11.02 -5.31 -2.62
N GLU A 48 -10.78 -6.35 -3.43
CA GLU A 48 -9.60 -7.21 -3.27
C GLU A 48 -8.29 -6.41 -3.34
N LEU A 49 -8.21 -5.47 -4.29
CA LEU A 49 -7.04 -4.60 -4.43
C LEU A 49 -6.88 -3.64 -3.25
N THR A 50 -8.00 -3.15 -2.71
CA THR A 50 -8.02 -2.22 -1.58
C THR A 50 -7.59 -2.90 -0.29
N GLU A 51 -8.08 -4.10 0.00
CA GLU A 51 -7.67 -4.88 1.17
C GLU A 51 -6.19 -5.26 1.11
N LYS A 52 -5.70 -5.72 -0.05
CA LYS A 52 -4.27 -6.00 -0.25
C LYS A 52 -3.37 -4.79 0.05
N ASN A 53 -3.87 -3.58 -0.17
CA ASN A 53 -3.14 -2.33 0.04
C ASN A 53 -3.63 -1.53 1.27
N PHE A 54 -4.39 -2.15 2.17
CA PHE A 54 -5.06 -1.47 3.27
C PHE A 54 -4.10 -0.62 4.11
N GLN A 55 -3.02 -1.24 4.62
CA GLN A 55 -2.03 -0.56 5.44
C GLN A 55 -1.35 0.60 4.71
N LEU A 56 -0.97 0.40 3.44
CA LEU A 56 -0.32 1.44 2.65
C LEU A 56 -1.25 2.63 2.40
N ASN A 57 -2.54 2.35 2.17
CA ASN A 57 -3.54 3.39 1.98
C ASN A 57 -3.80 4.14 3.28
N GLN A 58 -3.89 3.44 4.41
CA GLN A 58 -4.00 4.05 5.73
C GLN A 58 -2.80 4.95 6.04
N ASP A 59 -1.57 4.47 5.87
CA ASP A 59 -0.35 5.24 6.06
C ASP A 59 -0.37 6.52 5.18
N LYS A 60 -0.75 6.41 3.89
CA LYS A 60 -0.88 7.58 2.99
C LYS A 60 -1.88 8.60 3.52
N THR A 61 -3.07 8.14 3.95
CA THR A 61 -4.10 9.04 4.50
C THR A 61 -3.65 9.71 5.80
N ASN A 62 -2.95 8.98 6.67
CA ASN A 62 -2.42 9.48 7.93
C ASN A 62 -1.35 10.55 7.68
N PHE A 63 -0.39 10.29 6.78
CA PHE A 63 0.63 11.28 6.43
C PHE A 63 0.06 12.54 5.77
N ALA A 64 -0.96 12.39 4.92
CA ALA A 64 -1.65 13.53 4.34
C ALA A 64 -2.36 14.37 5.41
N THR A 65 -3.05 13.70 6.34
CA THR A 65 -3.72 14.35 7.48
C THR A 65 -2.73 15.06 8.39
N LEU A 66 -1.64 14.40 8.80
CA LEU A 66 -0.57 15.00 9.60
C LEU A 66 0.02 16.23 8.93
N ARG A 67 0.28 16.15 7.62
CA ARG A 67 0.74 17.30 6.83
C ARG A 67 -0.25 18.46 6.87
N ASN A 68 -1.54 18.18 6.76
CA ASN A 68 -2.58 19.21 6.74
C ASN A 68 -2.75 19.89 8.10
N ILE A 69 -2.60 19.15 9.20
CA ILE A 69 -2.78 19.66 10.57
C ILE A 69 -1.51 20.38 11.06
N GLN A 70 -0.35 19.74 10.90
CA GLN A 70 0.90 20.18 11.53
C GLN A 70 1.89 20.79 10.51
N GLY A 71 1.70 20.58 9.21
CA GLY A 71 2.63 21.03 8.16
C GLY A 71 3.62 19.96 7.72
N ILE A 72 4.56 20.31 6.83
CA ILE A 72 5.45 19.33 6.16
C ILE A 72 6.47 18.66 7.10
N HIS A 73 6.83 19.31 8.21
CA HIS A 73 7.85 18.80 9.12
C HIS A 73 7.39 17.56 9.90
N ALA A 74 6.09 17.46 10.22
CA ALA A 74 5.52 16.35 10.96
C ALA A 74 5.63 14.99 10.22
N PRO A 75 5.11 14.83 8.98
CA PRO A 75 5.25 13.57 8.25
C PRO A 75 6.72 13.26 7.94
N LEU A 76 7.56 14.26 7.68
CA LEU A 76 8.99 14.05 7.45
C LEU A 76 9.69 13.48 8.69
N LYS A 77 9.44 14.06 9.87
CA LYS A 77 9.96 13.59 11.14
C LYS A 77 9.56 12.13 11.39
N LEU A 78 8.27 11.82 11.25
CA LEU A 78 7.76 10.46 11.46
C LEU A 78 8.35 9.46 10.44
N GLN A 79 8.53 9.85 9.17
CA GLN A 79 9.22 9.02 8.18
C GLN A 79 10.69 8.77 8.53
N MET A 80 11.40 9.75 9.09
CA MET A 80 12.77 9.58 9.56
C MET A 80 12.82 8.61 10.76
N GLU A 81 11.89 8.73 11.70
CA GLU A 81 11.76 7.82 12.83
C GLU A 81 11.51 6.37 12.38
N PHE A 82 10.60 6.15 11.44
CA PHE A 82 10.38 4.82 10.85
C PHE A 82 11.65 4.22 10.24
N ARG A 83 12.45 5.03 9.54
CA ARG A 83 13.72 4.57 8.95
C ARG A 83 14.74 4.23 10.02
N ALA A 84 14.85 5.06 11.06
CA ALA A 84 15.76 4.82 12.18
C ALA A 84 15.40 3.52 12.91
N VAL A 85 14.12 3.32 13.26
CA VAL A 85 13.65 2.10 13.92
C VAL A 85 13.90 0.86 13.06
N LYS A 86 13.68 0.95 11.74
CA LYS A 86 13.93 -0.18 10.83
C LYS A 86 15.42 -0.57 10.73
N GLN A 87 16.32 0.39 10.95
CA GLN A 87 17.76 0.14 10.92
C GLN A 87 18.29 -0.44 12.25
N VAL A 88 17.66 -0.10 13.37
CA VAL A 88 18.07 -0.60 14.69
C VAL A 88 17.65 -2.06 14.83
N GLN A 89 18.62 -2.96 14.69
CA GLN A 89 18.45 -4.39 15.00
C GLN A 89 18.94 -4.70 16.42
N ARG A 90 18.32 -5.71 17.04
CA ARG A 90 18.72 -6.20 18.36
C ARG A 90 20.04 -6.96 18.28
N LEU A 91 20.68 -7.13 19.44
CA LEU A 91 21.93 -7.87 19.56
C LEU A 91 21.78 -9.30 18.99
N PRO A 92 22.85 -9.86 18.41
CA PRO A 92 22.84 -11.16 17.72
C PRO A 92 22.68 -12.33 18.70
N PHE A 93 21.47 -12.52 19.23
CA PHE A 93 20.99 -13.63 20.06
C PHE A 93 19.58 -13.32 20.61
N LEU A 94 19.09 -12.09 20.45
CA LEU A 94 17.78 -11.68 20.89
C LEU A 94 16.79 -11.66 19.72
N HIS A 95 15.61 -12.24 19.93
CA HIS A 95 14.53 -12.24 18.94
C HIS A 95 14.14 -10.79 18.60
N SER A 96 14.09 -10.48 17.30
CA SER A 96 13.59 -9.21 16.79
C SER A 96 12.07 -9.18 16.90
N SER A 97 11.54 -8.09 17.41
CA SER A 97 10.11 -7.80 17.50
C SER A 97 9.84 -6.42 16.90
N ASN A 98 8.69 -6.22 16.27
CA ASN A 98 8.38 -4.97 15.57
C ASN A 98 7.80 -3.85 16.47
N MET A 99 7.80 -4.06 17.79
CA MET A 99 7.14 -3.19 18.79
C MET A 99 7.37 -1.68 18.60
N ALA A 100 8.61 -1.25 18.38
CA ALA A 100 8.89 0.18 18.20
C ALA A 100 8.26 0.76 16.93
N LEU A 101 8.18 -0.03 15.85
CA LEU A 101 7.50 0.37 14.62
C LEU A 101 5.99 0.40 14.85
N ASP A 102 5.47 -0.61 15.56
CA ASP A 102 4.04 -0.74 15.84
C ASP A 102 3.52 0.44 16.69
N THR A 103 4.27 0.87 17.72
CA THR A 103 3.97 2.08 18.49
C THR A 103 4.00 3.35 17.64
N LEU A 104 4.98 3.49 16.73
CA LEU A 104 5.03 4.66 15.83
C LEU A 104 3.86 4.69 14.82
N ARG A 105 3.27 3.53 14.50
CA ARG A 105 2.06 3.43 13.67
C ARG A 105 0.76 3.54 14.46
N GLY A 106 0.80 3.41 15.79
CA GLY A 106 -0.38 3.32 16.64
C GLY A 106 -1.09 1.97 16.55
N ASN A 107 -0.40 0.92 16.11
CA ASN A 107 -0.95 -0.43 16.03
C ASN A 107 -1.05 -1.08 17.42
N ASP A 108 -0.31 -0.60 18.41
CA ASP A 108 -0.32 -1.09 19.79
C ASP A 108 -1.64 -0.80 20.55
N GLU A 109 -2.47 0.10 20.03
CA GLU A 109 -3.78 0.41 20.59
C GLU A 109 -4.90 -0.51 20.05
N CYS A 110 -4.63 -1.27 19.00
CA CYS A 110 -5.63 -2.08 18.28
C CYS A 110 -5.24 -3.56 18.30
N ILE A 111 -6.23 -4.45 18.43
CA ILE A 111 -6.02 -5.90 18.38
C ILE A 111 -6.37 -6.39 16.98
N GLY A 112 -5.39 -6.98 16.29
CA GLY A 112 -5.52 -7.55 14.96
C GLY A 112 -5.72 -9.07 14.97
N PHE A 113 -5.91 -9.65 13.78
CA PHE A 113 -5.95 -11.11 13.63
C PHE A 113 -4.58 -11.75 13.87
N GLU A 114 -3.53 -11.02 13.51
CA GLU A 114 -2.13 -11.36 13.73
C GLU A 114 -1.78 -11.52 15.21
N ASP A 115 -2.50 -10.90 16.15
CA ASP A 115 -2.21 -11.03 17.58
C ASP A 115 -2.81 -12.31 18.19
N ILE A 116 -3.89 -12.82 17.59
CA ILE A 116 -4.62 -14.01 18.06
C ILE A 116 -4.07 -15.28 17.39
N LEU A 117 -3.60 -15.17 16.16
CA LEU A 117 -3.21 -16.30 15.31
C LEU A 117 -1.69 -16.42 15.07
N ASN A 118 -0.86 -15.65 15.79
CA ASN A 118 0.61 -15.71 15.70
C ASN A 118 1.21 -16.98 16.32
#